data_AF-A0A7G2M9K2-F1
#
_entry.id   AF-A0A7G2M9K2-F1
#
_cell.length_a   1.000
_cell.length_b   1.000
_cell.length_c   1.000
_cell.angle_alpha   90.00
_cell.angle_beta   90.00
_cell.angle_gamma   90.00
#
_symmetry.space_group_name_H-M   'P 1'
#
loop_
_entity.id
_entity.type
_entity.pdbx_description
1 polymer ?
#
loop_
_entity_poly.entity_id
_entity_poly.type
_entity_poly.pdbx_seq_one_letter_code
_entity_poly.pdbx_strand_id
1 'polypeptide(L)'
;MELNGAVWKTSTSKIFSGVLLFSLSGIVGGLFAVILALSGSLGAALWIGVLTGIATILGYVLYLMGLGELQGILQGEDASAIGKVKLAAILLIIGACVSVLFSIVPLLGTIVGSIISGILNIVGCILCVMAFAQLKKSTTFPATALSGVSKLYVAYLLNLIGYGLMLTVILAVVAPILNLVAFIMILIGWAGVKNAQV
;
A
#
# COMPACT_ATOMS: atom_id res chain seq x y z
N MET A 1 19.49 -15.12 -18.34
CA MET A 1 18.93 -15.84 -17.18
C MET A 1 17.43 -15.74 -17.32
N GLU A 2 16.73 -16.85 -17.49
CA GLU A 2 15.29 -16.83 -17.77
C GLU A 2 14.53 -16.63 -16.45
N LEU A 3 13.80 -15.52 -16.33
CA LEU A 3 12.85 -15.37 -15.23
C LEU A 3 11.80 -16.47 -15.37
N ASN A 4 11.45 -17.12 -14.26
CA ASN A 4 10.38 -18.10 -14.28
C ASN A 4 9.03 -17.38 -14.40
N GLY A 5 8.49 -17.30 -15.62
CA GLY A 5 7.23 -16.60 -15.93
C GLY A 5 6.02 -17.11 -15.15
N ALA A 6 5.99 -18.40 -14.77
CA ALA A 6 4.91 -18.96 -13.96
C ALA A 6 4.97 -18.44 -12.51
N VAL A 7 6.17 -18.39 -11.92
CA VAL A 7 6.37 -17.82 -10.58
C VAL A 7 6.13 -16.31 -10.62
N TRP A 8 6.63 -15.59 -11.63
CA TRP A 8 6.36 -14.16 -11.81
C TRP A 8 4.87 -13.85 -11.79
N LYS A 9 4.08 -14.54 -12.63
CA LYS A 9 2.63 -14.31 -12.75
C LYS A 9 1.90 -14.65 -11.45
N THR A 10 2.32 -15.71 -10.77
CA THR A 10 1.73 -16.11 -9.48
C THR A 10 2.03 -15.07 -8.39
N SER A 11 3.29 -14.67 -8.23
CA SER A 11 3.75 -13.68 -7.25
C SER A 11 3.08 -12.34 -7.47
N THR A 12 3.13 -11.82 -8.70
CA THR A 12 2.54 -10.52 -9.05
C THR A 12 1.01 -10.53 -8.99
N SER A 13 0.36 -11.67 -9.23
CA SER A 13 -1.08 -11.80 -9.01
C SER A 13 -1.43 -11.76 -7.52
N LYS A 14 -0.64 -12.40 -6.64
CA LYS A 14 -0.83 -12.29 -5.18
C LYS A 14 -0.66 -10.86 -4.71
N ILE A 15 0.38 -10.16 -5.20
CA ILE A 15 0.59 -8.73 -4.93
C ILE A 15 -0.63 -7.92 -5.34
N PHE A 16 -1.08 -8.04 -6.60
CA PHE A 16 -2.22 -7.28 -7.12
C PHE A 16 -3.53 -7.57 -6.38
N SER A 17 -3.84 -8.84 -6.13
CA SER A 17 -5.02 -9.24 -5.35
C SER A 17 -4.94 -8.72 -3.91
N GLY A 18 -3.75 -8.74 -3.31
CA GLY A 18 -3.52 -8.18 -1.99
C GLY A 18 -3.81 -6.68 -1.95
N VAL A 19 -3.29 -5.94 -2.93
CA VAL A 19 -3.55 -4.49 -3.07
C VAL A 19 -5.02 -4.18 -3.26
N LEU A 20 -5.70 -4.93 -4.14
CA LEU A 20 -7.15 -4.77 -4.33
C LEU A 20 -7.92 -5.04 -3.04
N LEU A 21 -7.63 -6.15 -2.35
CA LEU A 21 -8.35 -6.54 -1.14
C LEU A 21 -8.22 -5.51 -0.04
N PHE A 22 -7.01 -5.07 0.32
CA PHE A 22 -6.87 -4.08 1.40
C PHE A 22 -7.47 -2.73 1.01
N SER A 23 -7.38 -2.33 -0.26
CA SER A 23 -7.87 -1.03 -0.69
C SER A 23 -9.39 -0.98 -0.78
N LEU A 24 -10.01 -2.01 -1.35
CA LEU A 24 -11.47 -2.15 -1.37
C LEU A 24 -12.01 -2.26 0.06
N SER A 25 -11.30 -2.97 0.95
CA SER A 25 -11.67 -3.06 2.36
C SER A 25 -11.67 -1.69 3.04
N GLY A 26 -10.65 -0.85 2.76
CA GLY A 26 -10.60 0.51 3.28
C GLY A 26 -11.75 1.40 2.78
N ILE A 27 -12.05 1.34 1.47
CA ILE A 27 -13.13 2.14 0.86
C ILE A 27 -14.50 1.69 1.38
N VAL A 28 -14.77 0.38 1.33
CA VAL A 28 -16.03 -0.21 1.79
C VAL A 28 -16.19 0.01 3.29
N GLY A 29 -15.14 -0.26 4.08
CA GLY A 29 -15.15 -0.07 5.53
C GLY A 29 -15.43 1.37 5.92
N GLY A 30 -14.75 2.33 5.29
CA GLY A 30 -14.96 3.76 5.58
C GLY A 30 -16.34 4.26 5.18
N LEU A 31 -16.76 4.04 3.93
CA LEU A 31 -18.02 4.58 3.42
C LEU A 31 -19.24 3.89 4.04
N PHE A 32 -19.25 2.56 4.10
CA PHE A 32 -20.41 1.85 4.63
C PHE A 32 -20.54 1.97 6.16
N ALA A 33 -19.42 2.06 6.90
CA ALA A 33 -19.52 2.33 8.33
C ALA A 33 -20.19 3.69 8.61
N VAL A 34 -19.85 4.73 7.83
CA VAL A 34 -20.48 6.05 7.96
C VAL A 34 -21.97 6.00 7.59
N ILE A 35 -22.31 5.39 6.44
CA ILE A 35 -23.72 5.28 6.00
C ILE A 35 -24.55 4.51 7.02
N LEU A 36 -24.03 3.39 7.53
CA LEU A 36 -24.75 2.56 8.50
C LEU A 36 -24.87 3.22 9.87
N ALA A 37 -23.83 3.93 10.33
CA ALA A 37 -23.89 4.71 11.56
C ALA A 37 -24.96 5.82 11.47
N LEU A 38 -25.02 6.54 10.34
CA LEU A 38 -26.04 7.57 10.09
C LEU A 38 -27.45 6.98 9.94
N SER A 39 -27.57 5.72 9.52
CA SER A 39 -28.86 5.01 9.42
C SER A 39 -29.37 4.44 10.75
N GLY A 40 -28.60 4.57 11.85
CA GLY A 40 -28.94 4.02 13.16
C GLY A 40 -28.64 2.52 13.33
N SER A 41 -28.08 1.86 12.31
CA SER A 41 -27.75 0.43 12.35
C SER A 41 -26.32 0.18 12.86
N LEU A 42 -26.08 0.52 14.13
CA LEU A 42 -24.77 0.37 14.77
C LEU A 42 -24.27 -1.09 14.74
N GLY A 43 -25.17 -2.07 14.89
CA GLY A 43 -24.81 -3.49 14.79
C GLY A 43 -24.28 -3.88 13.41
N ALA A 44 -24.93 -3.42 12.33
CA ALA A 44 -24.44 -3.68 10.97
C ALA A 44 -23.13 -2.93 10.69
N ALA A 45 -22.98 -1.69 11.19
CA ALA A 45 -21.74 -0.93 11.07
C ALA A 45 -20.55 -1.67 11.72
N LEU A 46 -20.76 -2.27 12.89
CA LEU A 46 -19.75 -3.10 13.56
C LEU A 46 -19.38 -4.33 12.74
N TRP A 47 -20.35 -5.07 12.20
CA TRP A 47 -20.08 -6.25 11.38
C TRP A 47 -19.32 -5.92 10.10
N ILE A 48 -19.63 -4.79 9.44
CA ILE A 48 -18.83 -4.31 8.30
C ILE A 48 -17.39 -4.00 8.71
N GLY A 49 -17.19 -3.37 9.88
CA GLY A 49 -15.86 -3.14 10.42
C GLY A 49 -15.06 -4.44 10.62
N VAL A 50 -15.69 -5.49 11.12
CA VAL A 50 -15.05 -6.81 11.30
C VAL A 50 -14.69 -7.44 9.95
N LEU A 51 -15.63 -7.50 9.01
CA LEU A 51 -15.41 -8.11 7.69
C LEU A 51 -14.32 -7.38 6.90
N THR A 52 -14.33 -6.04 6.93
CA THR A 52 -13.32 -5.22 6.26
C THR A 52 -11.97 -5.31 6.95
N GLY A 53 -11.93 -5.47 8.28
CA GLY A 53 -10.71 -5.78 9.02
C GLY A 53 -10.07 -7.11 8.59
N ILE A 54 -10.87 -8.19 8.50
CA ILE A 54 -10.40 -9.50 8.04
C ILE A 54 -9.87 -9.43 6.60
N ALA A 55 -10.62 -8.80 5.70
CA ALA A 55 -10.22 -8.65 4.30
C ALA A 55 -8.96 -7.79 4.14
N THR A 56 -8.76 -6.78 5.00
CA THR A 56 -7.52 -5.99 5.06
C THR A 56 -6.32 -6.84 5.45
N ILE A 57 -6.46 -7.68 6.49
CA ILE A 57 -5.39 -8.60 6.94
C ILE A 57 -5.03 -9.58 5.82
N LEU A 58 -6.03 -10.21 5.20
CA LEU A 58 -5.82 -11.12 4.08
C LEU A 58 -5.12 -10.41 2.91
N GLY A 59 -5.50 -9.16 2.61
CA GLY A 59 -4.85 -8.34 1.61
C GLY A 59 -3.37 -8.13 1.87
N TYR A 60 -3.00 -7.80 3.12
CA TYR A 60 -1.61 -7.64 3.53
C TYR A 60 -0.81 -8.95 3.48
N VAL A 61 -1.40 -10.07 3.90
CA VAL A 61 -0.75 -11.39 3.84
C VAL A 61 -0.43 -11.75 2.39
N LEU A 62 -1.40 -11.61 1.47
CA LEU A 62 -1.19 -11.87 0.05
C LEU A 62 -0.13 -10.94 -0.55
N TYR A 63 -0.15 -9.66 -0.18
CA TYR A 63 0.83 -8.68 -0.63
C TYR A 63 2.25 -9.06 -0.18
N LEU A 64 2.45 -9.41 1.09
CA LEU A 64 3.75 -9.80 1.64
C LEU A 64 4.26 -11.14 1.07
N MET A 65 3.38 -12.12 0.91
CA MET A 65 3.73 -13.41 0.28
C MET A 65 4.16 -13.19 -1.17
N GLY A 66 3.37 -12.43 -1.94
CA GLY A 66 3.69 -12.14 -3.33
C GLY A 66 5.00 -11.35 -3.48
N LEU A 67 5.28 -10.39 -2.61
CA LEU A 67 6.56 -9.67 -2.58
C LEU A 67 7.73 -10.60 -2.22
N GLY A 68 7.54 -11.54 -1.30
CA GLY A 68 8.57 -12.52 -0.93
C GLY A 68 8.92 -13.47 -2.08
N GLU A 69 7.91 -13.99 -2.77
CA GLU A 69 8.10 -14.85 -3.95
C GLU A 69 8.71 -14.08 -5.12
N LEU A 70 8.29 -12.82 -5.34
CA LEU A 70 8.88 -11.95 -6.35
C LEU A 70 10.34 -11.62 -6.02
N GLN A 71 10.66 -11.34 -4.76
CA GLN A 71 12.03 -11.12 -4.32
C GLN A 71 12.90 -12.35 -4.55
N GLY A 72 12.37 -13.56 -4.33
CA GLY A 72 13.11 -14.82 -4.48
C GLY A 72 13.48 -15.18 -5.93
N ILE A 73 12.76 -14.65 -6.92
CA ILE A 73 13.08 -14.86 -8.35
C ILE A 73 13.95 -13.77 -8.96
N LEU A 74 14.09 -12.63 -8.27
CA LEU A 74 14.94 -11.52 -8.69
C LEU A 74 16.36 -11.70 -8.13
N GLN A 75 17.33 -11.02 -8.72
CA GLN A 75 18.73 -11.08 -8.29
C GLN A 75 19.31 -9.69 -8.06
N GLY A 76 20.34 -9.65 -7.21
CA GLY A 76 21.13 -8.45 -6.94
C GLY A 76 20.29 -7.25 -6.51
N GLU A 77 20.40 -6.18 -7.29
CA GLU A 77 19.78 -4.90 -6.99
C GLU A 77 18.24 -4.93 -7.03
N ASP A 78 17.64 -5.73 -7.90
CA ASP A 78 16.19 -5.79 -8.05
C ASP A 78 15.52 -6.53 -6.89
N ALA A 79 16.18 -7.59 -6.39
CA ALA A 79 15.76 -8.29 -5.18
C ALA A 79 15.86 -7.37 -3.95
N SER A 80 16.93 -6.57 -3.85
CA SER A 80 17.09 -5.58 -2.80
C SER A 80 15.99 -4.51 -2.85
N ALA A 81 15.63 -4.04 -4.05
CA ALA A 81 14.56 -3.08 -4.23
C ALA A 81 13.19 -3.64 -3.79
N ILE A 82 12.81 -4.86 -4.22
CA ILE A 82 11.58 -5.50 -3.75
C ILE A 82 11.62 -5.77 -2.23
N GLY A 83 12.79 -6.09 -1.68
CA GLY A 83 13.00 -6.20 -0.23
C GLY A 83 12.68 -4.90 0.52
N LYS A 84 13.04 -3.74 -0.03
CA LYS A 84 12.65 -2.42 0.53
C LYS A 84 11.14 -2.19 0.46
N VAL A 85 10.48 -2.60 -0.63
CA VAL A 85 9.00 -2.52 -0.74
C VAL A 85 8.33 -3.41 0.32
N LYS A 86 8.85 -4.61 0.55
CA LYS A 86 8.38 -5.52 1.60
C LYS A 86 8.58 -4.92 2.99
N LEU A 87 9.75 -4.33 3.27
CA LEU A 87 10.03 -3.67 4.54
C LEU A 87 9.10 -2.48 4.76
N ALA A 88 8.86 -1.67 3.73
CA ALA A 88 7.89 -0.59 3.76
C ALA A 88 6.49 -1.09 4.12
N ALA A 89 6.03 -2.18 3.49
CA ALA A 89 4.74 -2.78 3.79
C ALA A 89 4.60 -3.21 5.27
N ILE A 90 5.66 -3.81 5.83
CA ILE A 90 5.70 -4.21 7.23
C ILE A 90 5.63 -2.99 8.16
N LEU A 91 6.39 -1.92 7.86
CA LEU A 91 6.36 -0.68 8.64
C LEU A 91 4.97 -0.04 8.64
N LEU A 92 4.27 -0.05 7.51
CA LEU A 92 2.91 0.48 7.39
C LEU A 92 1.92 -0.30 8.28
N ILE A 93 2.02 -1.63 8.30
CA ILE A 93 1.19 -2.48 9.17
C ILE A 93 1.51 -2.20 10.64
N ILE A 94 2.79 -2.14 11.02
CA ILE A 94 3.21 -1.84 12.39
C ILE A 94 2.68 -0.46 12.80
N GLY A 95 2.81 0.55 11.94
CA GLY A 95 2.29 1.90 12.19
C GLY A 95 0.77 1.94 12.38
N ALA A 96 0.02 1.13 11.63
CA ALA A 96 -1.41 0.98 11.83
C ALA A 96 -1.72 0.33 13.18
N CYS A 97 -1.05 -0.76 13.54
CA CYS A 97 -1.22 -1.42 14.84
C CYS A 97 -0.90 -0.49 16.02
N VAL A 98 0.19 0.27 15.93
CA VAL A 98 0.58 1.27 16.95
C VAL A 98 -0.53 2.32 17.10
N SER A 99 -1.07 2.84 16.00
CA SER A 99 -2.17 3.81 16.06
C SER A 99 -3.40 3.25 16.79
N VAL A 100 -3.78 1.99 16.50
CA VAL A 100 -4.94 1.33 17.14
C VAL A 100 -4.68 1.12 18.64
N LEU A 101 -3.51 0.60 19.02
CA LEU A 101 -3.17 0.34 20.43
C LEU A 101 -3.17 1.63 21.26
N PHE A 102 -2.60 2.70 20.71
CA PHE A 102 -2.56 3.99 21.40
C PHE A 102 -3.91 4.71 21.41
N SER A 103 -4.86 4.35 20.52
CA SER A 103 -6.21 4.91 20.53
C SER A 103 -7.05 4.50 21.75
N ILE A 104 -6.59 3.51 22.52
CA ILE A 104 -7.24 3.08 23.79
C ILE A 104 -7.07 4.15 24.89
N VAL A 105 -6.00 4.96 24.82
CA VAL A 105 -5.75 6.04 25.78
C VAL A 105 -6.29 7.36 25.22
N PRO A 106 -7.30 7.99 25.87
CA PRO A 106 -7.91 9.22 25.38
C PRO A 106 -6.90 10.36 25.20
N LEU A 107 -7.04 11.11 24.11
CA LEU A 107 -6.31 12.34 23.76
C LEU A 107 -4.80 12.16 23.55
N LEU A 108 -4.02 11.83 24.59
CA LEU A 108 -2.56 11.70 24.50
C LEU A 108 -2.13 10.47 23.69
N GLY A 109 -2.84 9.36 23.86
CA GLY A 109 -2.59 8.15 23.07
C GLY A 109 -2.87 8.38 21.60
N THR A 110 -4.02 8.96 21.27
CA THR A 110 -4.39 9.26 19.87
C THR A 110 -3.39 10.19 19.19
N ILE A 111 -2.90 11.24 19.88
CA ILE A 111 -1.91 12.18 19.30
C ILE A 111 -0.58 11.48 19.06
N VAL A 112 -0.02 10.79 20.08
CA VAL A 112 1.29 10.11 19.97
C VAL A 112 1.23 8.98 18.93
N GLY A 113 0.15 8.19 18.94
CA GLY A 113 -0.06 7.12 17.97
C GLY A 113 -0.17 7.64 16.53
N SER A 114 -0.82 8.78 16.33
CA SER A 114 -0.94 9.42 15.00
C SER A 114 0.41 9.94 14.50
N ILE A 115 1.24 10.52 15.38
CA ILE A 115 2.57 11.00 15.01
C ILE A 115 3.48 9.83 14.62
N ILE A 116 3.54 8.78 15.44
CA ILE A 116 4.37 7.60 15.15
C ILE A 116 3.92 6.92 13.85
N SER A 117 2.61 6.73 13.69
CA SER A 117 2.05 6.16 12.46
C SER A 117 2.35 7.02 11.24
N GLY A 118 2.25 8.35 11.36
CA GLY A 118 2.59 9.29 10.29
C GLY A 118 4.06 9.20 9.86
N ILE A 119 4.99 9.15 10.82
CA ILE A 119 6.42 8.99 10.54
C ILE A 119 6.69 7.66 9.83
N LEU A 120 6.11 6.55 10.32
CA LEU A 120 6.28 5.23 9.69
C LEU A 120 5.70 5.20 8.27
N ASN A 121 4.58 5.89 8.02
CA ASN A 121 4.00 6.05 6.69
C ASN A 121 4.93 6.80 5.73
N ILE A 122 5.53 7.90 6.20
CA ILE A 122 6.49 8.68 5.41
C ILE A 122 7.73 7.84 5.09
N VAL A 123 8.32 7.16 6.08
CA VAL A 123 9.47 6.28 5.89
C VAL A 123 9.14 5.15 4.92
N GLY A 124 7.96 4.54 5.04
CA GLY A 124 7.47 3.53 4.11
C GLY A 124 7.36 4.06 2.68
N CYS A 125 6.84 5.27 2.48
CA CYS A 125 6.78 5.90 1.16
C CYS A 125 8.17 6.16 0.59
N ILE A 126 9.11 6.67 1.39
CA ILE A 126 10.50 6.91 0.96
C ILE A 126 11.16 5.60 0.49
N LEU A 127 11.00 4.52 1.25
CA LEU A 127 11.52 3.20 0.88
C LEU A 127 10.93 2.71 -0.45
N CYS A 128 9.62 2.87 -0.65
CA CYS A 128 8.96 2.54 -1.91
C CYS A 128 9.48 3.42 -3.07
N VAL A 129 9.62 4.73 -2.88
CA VAL A 129 10.16 5.65 -3.90
C VAL A 129 11.58 5.23 -4.29
N MET A 130 12.45 4.93 -3.31
CA MET A 130 13.81 4.45 -3.56
C MET A 130 13.82 3.12 -4.30
N ALA A 131 12.97 2.16 -3.89
CA ALA A 131 12.85 0.86 -4.52
C ALA A 131 12.41 0.96 -5.98
N PHE A 132 11.32 1.70 -6.25
CA PHE A 132 10.81 1.84 -7.61
C PHE A 132 11.72 2.71 -8.48
N ALA A 133 12.42 3.70 -7.91
CA ALA A 133 13.45 4.44 -8.66
C ALA A 133 14.60 3.54 -9.14
N GLN A 134 14.99 2.56 -8.32
CA GLN A 134 15.98 1.55 -8.67
C GLN A 134 15.44 0.60 -9.74
N LEU A 135 14.25 0.02 -9.52
CA LEU A 135 13.61 -0.91 -10.45
C LEU A 135 13.35 -0.29 -11.83
N LYS A 136 13.06 1.01 -11.92
CA LYS A 136 12.91 1.72 -13.22
C LYS A 136 14.16 1.68 -14.09
N LYS A 137 15.34 1.54 -13.48
CA LYS A 137 16.63 1.50 -14.16
C LYS A 137 17.12 0.07 -14.40
N SER A 138 16.35 -0.93 -13.95
CA SER A 138 16.71 -2.33 -14.10
C SER A 138 16.74 -2.72 -15.58
N THR A 139 17.80 -3.43 -15.95
CA THR A 139 17.94 -4.07 -17.26
C THR A 139 17.37 -5.48 -17.29
N THR A 140 16.98 -6.04 -16.13
CA THR A 140 16.44 -7.40 -16.02
C THR A 140 14.91 -7.43 -15.98
N PHE A 141 14.27 -6.30 -15.67
CA PHE A 141 12.81 -6.18 -15.67
C PHE A 141 12.25 -6.07 -17.10
N PRO A 142 11.11 -6.75 -17.38
CA PRO A 142 10.43 -6.60 -18.66
C PRO A 142 9.98 -5.15 -18.91
N ALA A 143 10.03 -4.68 -20.16
CA ALA A 143 9.66 -3.31 -20.52
C ALA A 143 8.24 -2.91 -20.05
N THR A 144 7.28 -3.84 -20.14
CA THR A 144 5.91 -3.61 -19.67
C THR A 144 5.85 -3.46 -18.14
N ALA A 145 6.66 -4.21 -17.41
CA ALA A 145 6.79 -4.10 -15.97
C ALA A 145 7.42 -2.75 -15.58
N LEU A 146 8.42 -2.27 -16.32
CA LEU A 146 9.05 -0.95 -16.09
C LEU A 146 8.05 0.21 -16.21
N SER A 147 7.08 0.12 -17.14
CA SER A 147 5.98 1.08 -17.23
C SER A 147 5.06 1.04 -16.01
N GLY A 148 4.81 -0.15 -15.45
CA GLY A 148 4.06 -0.33 -14.20
C GLY A 148 4.82 0.24 -12.99
N VAL A 149 6.10 -0.11 -12.85
CA VAL A 149 7.02 0.40 -11.83
C VAL A 149 7.13 1.93 -11.90
N SER A 150 7.12 2.52 -13.09
CA SER A 150 7.12 3.98 -13.25
C SER A 150 5.88 4.63 -12.66
N LYS A 151 4.70 4.01 -12.79
CA LYS A 151 3.47 4.49 -12.15
C LYS A 151 3.51 4.31 -10.64
N LEU A 152 4.06 3.19 -10.16
CA LEU A 152 4.27 2.97 -8.72
C LEU A 152 5.19 4.06 -8.12
N TYR A 153 6.30 4.36 -8.79
CA TYR A 153 7.20 5.44 -8.37
C TYR A 153 6.47 6.78 -8.23
N VAL A 154 5.73 7.19 -9.26
CA VAL A 154 4.99 8.47 -9.23
C VAL A 154 3.90 8.44 -8.16
N ALA A 155 3.21 7.31 -7.98
CA ALA A 155 2.18 7.18 -6.95
C ALA A 155 2.72 7.38 -5.54
N TYR A 156 3.83 6.74 -5.19
CA TYR A 156 4.43 6.91 -3.87
C TYR A 156 5.07 8.30 -3.67
N LEU A 157 5.51 8.95 -4.75
CA LEU A 157 5.95 10.35 -4.72
C LEU A 157 4.77 11.30 -4.47
N LEU A 158 3.62 11.06 -5.11
CA LEU A 158 2.38 11.80 -4.86
C LEU A 158 1.89 11.61 -3.42
N ASN A 159 1.93 10.39 -2.88
CA ASN A 159 1.62 10.14 -1.47
C ASN A 159 2.55 10.91 -0.53
N LEU A 160 3.85 10.96 -0.85
CA LEU A 160 4.83 11.72 -0.05
C LEU A 160 4.53 13.22 -0.06
N ILE A 161 4.18 13.78 -1.23
CA ILE A 161 3.72 15.17 -1.35
C ILE A 161 2.44 15.36 -0.53
N GLY A 162 1.47 14.44 -0.65
CA GLY A 162 0.22 14.45 0.11
C GLY A 162 0.46 14.56 1.62
N TYR A 163 1.37 13.75 2.17
CA TYR A 163 1.76 13.84 3.58
C TYR A 163 2.38 15.20 3.94
N GLY A 164 3.21 15.77 3.07
CA GLY A 164 3.77 17.11 3.26
C GLY A 164 2.70 18.21 3.27
N LEU A 165 1.70 18.12 2.39
CA LEU A 165 0.62 19.11 2.32
C LEU A 165 -0.33 19.04 3.52
N MET A 166 -0.55 17.85 4.10
CA MET A 166 -1.36 17.68 5.31
C MET A 166 -0.79 18.38 6.55
N LEU A 167 0.49 18.77 6.55
CA LEU A 167 1.07 19.63 7.60
C LEU A 167 0.56 21.07 7.52
N THR A 168 -0.09 21.46 6.43
CA THR A 168 -0.64 22.80 6.22
C THR A 168 -2.18 22.75 6.17
N VAL A 169 -2.85 23.54 7.00
CA VAL A 169 -4.32 23.55 7.13
C VAL A 169 -5.04 23.91 5.82
N ILE A 170 -4.39 24.69 4.95
CA ILE A 170 -4.99 25.26 3.73
C ILE A 170 -5.17 24.22 2.61
N LEU A 171 -4.50 23.05 2.66
CA LEU A 171 -4.49 22.06 1.58
C LEU A 171 -5.23 20.75 1.91
N ALA A 172 -6.03 20.73 2.98
CA ALA A 172 -6.78 19.55 3.42
C ALA A 172 -7.75 18.98 2.36
N VAL A 173 -8.18 19.76 1.36
CA VAL A 173 -9.03 19.31 0.25
C VAL A 173 -8.22 18.69 -0.90
N VAL A 174 -6.97 19.12 -1.10
CA VAL A 174 -6.11 18.65 -2.19
C VAL A 174 -5.48 17.29 -1.86
N ALA A 175 -5.10 17.08 -0.60
CA ALA A 175 -4.45 15.84 -0.17
C ALA A 175 -5.30 14.57 -0.41
N PRO A 176 -6.62 14.54 -0.13
CA PRO A 176 -7.49 13.39 -0.45
C PRO A 176 -7.54 13.08 -1.96
N ILE A 177 -7.57 14.12 -2.81
CA ILE A 177 -7.60 13.95 -4.27
C ILE A 177 -6.27 13.34 -4.75
N LEU A 178 -5.14 13.85 -4.25
CA LEU A 178 -3.82 13.29 -4.57
C LEU A 178 -3.67 11.85 -4.12
N ASN A 179 -4.14 11.52 -2.90
CA ASN A 179 -4.12 10.15 -2.39
C ASN A 179 -5.00 9.21 -3.23
N LEU A 180 -6.14 9.69 -3.73
CA LEU A 180 -6.99 8.92 -4.65
C LEU A 180 -6.29 8.65 -5.99
N VAL A 181 -5.67 9.67 -6.58
CA VAL A 181 -4.89 9.51 -7.82
C VAL A 181 -3.72 8.54 -7.60
N ALA A 182 -2.98 8.70 -6.50
CA ALA A 182 -1.89 7.81 -6.13
C ALA A 182 -2.39 6.37 -5.96
N PHE A 183 -3.54 6.17 -5.31
CA PHE A 183 -4.16 4.86 -5.17
C PHE A 183 -4.47 4.20 -6.52
N ILE A 184 -5.10 4.93 -7.45
CA ILE A 184 -5.39 4.43 -8.80
C ILE A 184 -4.08 4.07 -9.53
N MET A 185 -3.05 4.91 -9.40
CA MET A 185 -1.74 4.64 -10.00
C MET A 185 -1.04 3.41 -9.39
N ILE A 186 -1.25 3.12 -8.09
CA ILE A 186 -0.75 1.88 -7.46
C ILE A 186 -1.41 0.66 -8.09
N LEU A 187 -2.73 0.70 -8.31
CA LEU A 187 -3.46 -0.39 -8.96
C LEU A 187 -2.99 -0.62 -10.39
N ILE A 188 -2.93 0.45 -11.20
CA ILE A 188 -2.48 0.37 -12.60
C ILE A 188 -1.01 -0.06 -12.65
N GLY A 189 -0.20 0.41 -11.72
CA GLY A 189 1.21 0.05 -11.60
C GLY A 189 1.41 -1.46 -11.39
N TRP A 190 0.76 -2.03 -10.38
CA TRP A 190 0.84 -3.47 -10.12
C TRP A 190 0.16 -4.33 -11.19
N ALA A 191 -0.92 -3.85 -11.80
CA ALA A 191 -1.52 -4.51 -12.96
C ALA A 191 -0.54 -4.57 -14.16
N GLY A 192 0.20 -3.49 -14.41
CA GLY A 192 1.23 -3.45 -15.44
C GLY A 192 2.38 -4.42 -15.18
N VAL A 193 2.81 -4.55 -13.92
CA VAL A 193 3.83 -5.53 -13.52
C VAL A 193 3.31 -6.97 -13.69
N LYS A 194 2.06 -7.23 -13.29
CA LYS A 194 1.42 -8.55 -13.44
C LYS A 194 1.25 -8.99 -14.88
N ASN A 195 0.89 -8.06 -15.76
CA ASN A 195 0.61 -8.34 -17.17
C ASN A 195 1.87 -8.30 -18.06
N ALA A 196 3.05 -8.13 -17.46
CA ALA A 196 4.30 -8.20 -18.19
C ALA A 196 4.53 -9.61 -18.75
N GLN A 197 4.97 -9.69 -20.00
CA GLN A 197 5.43 -10.93 -20.63
C GLN A 197 6.86 -11.16 -20.17
N VAL A 198 7.09 -12.29 -19.51
CA VAL A 198 8.33 -12.68 -18.84
C VAL A 198 8.74 -14.06 -19.33
#